data_AF-A0A923UNC4-F1
#
_entry.id   AF-A0A923UNC4-F1
#
_cell.length_a   1.000
_cell.length_b   1.000
_cell.length_c   1.000
_cell.angle_alpha   90.00
_cell.angle_beta   90.00
_cell.angle_gamma   90.00
#
_symmetry.space_group_name_H-M   'P 1'
#
loop_
_entity.id
_entity.type
_entity.pdbx_description
1 polymer ?
#
loop_
_entity_poly.entity_id
_entity_poly.type
_entity_poly.pdbx_seq_one_letter_code
_entity_poly.pdbx_strand_id
1 'polypeptide(L)' 'PEKFCEMIHAAMEGDFLKARTILGSFLAIDPLLYEEGNPVGVKKIIEIKGICGSDVRLPLIKASDELGERMKAVIAKDNL' A
#
# COMPACT_ATOMS: atom_id res chain seq x y z
N PRO A 1 2.38 7.28 -4.82
CA PRO A 1 3.02 8.43 -4.13
C PRO A 1 2.16 9.69 -4.18
N GLU A 2 1.78 10.12 -5.38
CA GLU A 2 1.01 11.35 -5.63
C GLU A 2 -0.26 11.44 -4.78
N LYS A 3 -1.09 10.40 -4.79
CA LYS A 3 -2.35 10.32 -4.01
C LYS A 3 -2.13 10.52 -2.50
N PHE A 4 -1.05 9.96 -1.94
CA PHE A 4 -0.73 10.15 -0.52
C PHE A 4 -0.22 11.57 -0.23
N CYS A 5 0.59 12.15 -1.11
CA CYS A 5 1.03 13.54 -0.99
C CYS A 5 -0.16 14.51 -1.06
N GLU A 6 -1.10 14.27 -1.98
CA GLU A 6 -2.34 15.06 -2.10
C GLU A 6 -3.18 15.00 -0.82
N MET A 7 -3.30 13.83 -0.20
CA MET A 7 -3.97 13.66 1.09
C MET A 7 -3.33 14.52 2.18
N ILE A 8 -1.99 14.51 2.27
CA ILE A 8 -1.25 15.29 3.27
C ILE A 8 -1.41 16.78 3.02
N HIS A 9 -1.26 17.25 1.78
CA HIS A 9 -1.46 18.67 1.45
C HIS A 9 -2.89 19.13 1.75
N ALA A 10 -3.91 18.35 1.39
CA ALA A 10 -5.30 18.66 1.72
C ALA A 10 -5.50 18.79 3.24
N ALA A 11 -4.91 17.90 4.04
CA ALA A 11 -4.97 17.99 5.50
C ALA A 11 -4.25 19.23 6.05
N MET A 12 -3.10 19.61 5.48
CA MET A 12 -2.34 20.80 5.87
C MET A 12 -3.07 22.10 5.52
N GLU A 13 -3.87 22.11 4.46
CA GLU A 13 -4.72 23.23 4.04
C GLU A 13 -6.05 23.30 4.81
N GLY A 14 -6.32 22.32 5.68
CA GLY A 14 -7.57 22.23 6.45
C GLY A 14 -8.74 21.60 5.69
N ASP A 15 -8.53 21.11 4.47
CA ASP A 15 -9.52 20.34 3.71
C ASP A 15 -9.56 18.87 4.17
N PHE A 16 -10.09 18.68 5.38
CA PHE A 16 -10.22 17.35 5.98
C PHE A 16 -11.24 16.46 5.26
N LEU A 17 -12.19 17.02 4.52
CA LEU A 17 -13.14 16.24 3.74
C LEU A 17 -12.43 15.54 2.59
N LYS A 18 -11.64 16.30 1.80
CA LYS A 18 -10.80 15.74 0.74
C LYS A 18 -9.77 14.76 1.30
N ALA A 19 -9.06 15.14 2.37
CA ALA A 19 -8.07 14.26 3.00
C ALA A 19 -8.69 12.92 3.45
N ARG A 20 -9.87 12.95 4.07
CA ARG A 20 -10.58 11.73 4.51
C ARG A 20 -11.03 10.86 3.33
N THR A 21 -11.53 11.46 2.25
CA THR A 21 -11.89 10.71 1.04
C THR A 21 -10.67 10.01 0.46
N ILE A 22 -9.53 10.68 0.39
CA ILE A 22 -8.30 10.06 -0.12
C ILE A 22 -7.79 8.97 0.83
N LEU A 23 -7.76 9.23 2.14
CA LEU A 23 -7.39 8.25 3.17
C LEU A 23 -8.23 6.97 3.05
N GLY A 24 -9.53 7.10 2.76
CA GLY A 24 -10.44 5.97 2.55
C GLY A 24 -9.92 4.96 1.52
N SER A 25 -9.26 5.43 0.45
CA SER A 25 -8.69 4.55 -0.57
C SER A 25 -7.46 3.76 -0.11
N PHE A 26 -6.84 4.14 1.01
CA PHE A 26 -5.70 3.42 1.59
C PHE A 26 -6.11 2.44 2.71
N LEU A 27 -7.32 2.56 3.25
CA LEU A 27 -7.73 1.79 4.44
C LEU A 27 -7.74 0.27 4.22
N ALA A 28 -8.03 -0.19 2.99
CA ALA A 28 -8.06 -1.62 2.71
C ALA A 28 -6.65 -2.20 2.47
N ILE A 29 -5.70 -1.40 1.97
CA ILE A 29 -4.33 -1.86 1.71
C ILE A 29 -3.45 -1.80 2.95
N ASP A 30 -3.72 -0.85 3.86
CA ASP A 30 -2.84 -0.56 5.02
C ASP A 30 -2.60 -1.78 5.92
N PRO A 31 -3.61 -2.59 6.30
CA PRO A 31 -3.37 -3.79 7.11
C PRO A 31 -2.50 -4.83 6.38
N LEU A 32 -2.65 -4.95 5.06
CA LEU A 32 -1.91 -5.93 4.25
C LEU A 32 -0.41 -5.61 4.19
N LEU A 33 -0.02 -4.34 4.36
CA LEU A 33 1.39 -3.93 4.38
C LEU A 33 2.21 -4.60 5.49
N TYR A 34 1.54 -4.96 6.59
CA TYR A 34 2.19 -5.43 7.82
C TYR A 34 1.88 -6.88 8.18
N GLU A 35 0.95 -7.53 7.46
CA GLU A 35 0.44 -8.87 7.80
C GLU A 35 1.55 -9.92 7.91
N GLU A 36 2.54 -9.88 7.01
CA GLU A 36 3.70 -10.78 7.00
C GLU A 36 5.02 -10.08 7.38
N GLY A 37 4.92 -8.92 8.03
CA GLY A 37 6.05 -8.14 8.53
C GLY A 37 6.56 -7.05 7.58
N ASN A 38 7.23 -6.04 8.13
CA ASN A 38 7.83 -4.95 7.37
C ASN A 38 9.30 -5.30 7.00
N PRO A 39 9.76 -5.18 5.73
CA PRO A 39 9.11 -4.54 4.57
C PRO A 39 8.48 -5.51 3.56
N VAL A 40 8.03 -6.69 3.99
CA VAL A 40 7.51 -7.75 3.11
C VAL A 40 6.32 -7.25 2.28
N GLY A 41 5.32 -6.67 2.93
CA GLY A 41 4.12 -6.21 2.23
C GLY A 41 4.38 -5.05 1.26
N VAL A 42 5.11 -4.01 1.69
CA VAL A 42 5.43 -2.88 0.80
C VAL A 42 6.27 -3.33 -0.39
N LYS A 43 7.25 -4.23 -0.22
CA LYS A 43 8.03 -4.76 -1.34
C LYS A 43 7.19 -5.57 -2.32
N LYS A 44 6.19 -6.32 -1.83
CA LYS A 44 5.25 -7.03 -2.70
C LYS A 44 4.42 -6.08 -3.57
N ILE A 45 3.95 -4.96 -3.01
CA ILE A 45 3.22 -3.94 -3.77
C ILE A 45 4.09 -3.30 -4.86
N ILE A 46 5.35 -2.98 -4.53
CA ILE A 46 6.29 -2.37 -5.48
C ILE A 46 6.66 -3.35 -6.62
N GLU A 47 6.71 -4.66 -6.33
CA GLU A 47 6.80 -5.72 -7.34
C GLU A 47 5.55 -5.80 -8.23
N ILE A 48 4.35 -5.79 -7.64
CA ILE A 48 3.08 -5.76 -8.40
C ILE A 48 3.03 -4.56 -9.36
N LYS A 49 3.59 -3.42 -8.94
CA LYS A 49 3.69 -2.20 -9.75
C LYS A 49 4.83 -2.22 -10.79
N GLY A 50 5.64 -3.27 -10.83
CA GLY A 50 6.73 -3.44 -11.80
C GLY A 50 7.93 -2.53 -11.57
N ILE A 51 8.12 -2.01 -10.35
CA ILE A 51 9.19 -1.04 -10.05
C ILE A 51 10.46 -1.75 -9.52
N CYS A 52 10.33 -2.71 -8.60
CA CYS A 52 11.46 -3.51 -8.11
C CYS A 52 11.00 -4.90 -7.63
N GLY A 53 11.94 -5.82 -7.38
CA GLY A 53 11.63 -7.16 -6.89
C GLY A 53 11.19 -7.18 -5.41
N SER A 54 10.47 -8.25 -5.03
CA SER A 54 10.00 -8.47 -3.65
C SER A 54 11.05 -9.06 -2.69
N ASP A 55 12.30 -9.22 -3.13
CA ASP A 55 13.37 -9.85 -2.34
C ASP A 55 13.63 -9.14 -1.01
N VAL A 56 13.64 -9.92 0.06
CA VAL A 56 14.04 -9.53 1.42
C VAL A 56 15.23 -10.36 1.88
N ARG A 57 15.92 -9.90 2.92
CA ARG A 57 17.02 -10.64 3.54
C ARG A 57 16.49 -11.43 4.73
N LEU A 58 17.07 -12.60 4.96
CA LEU A 58 16.83 -13.36 6.18
C LEU A 58 17.05 -12.47 7.42
N PRO A 59 16.22 -12.62 8.47
CA PRO A 59 15.27 -13.74 8.69
C PRO A 59 13.91 -13.58 7.99
N LEU A 60 13.68 -12.51 7.23
CA LEU A 60 12.41 -12.31 6.52
C LEU A 60 12.32 -13.18 5.26
N ILE A 61 11.09 -13.53 4.91
CA ILE A 61 10.75 -14.27 3.69
C ILE A 61 9.84 -13.39 2.82
N LYS A 62 9.85 -13.62 1.50
CA LYS A 62 8.95 -12.95 0.56
C LYS A 62 7.49 -13.17 0.96
N ALA A 63 6.65 -12.22 0.54
CA ALA A 63 5.22 -12.32 0.76
C ALA A 63 4.67 -13.62 0.17
N SER A 64 3.72 -14.24 0.86
CA SER A 64 2.99 -15.39 0.32
C SER A 64 2.23 -15.02 -0.95
N ASP A 65 1.96 -16.03 -1.78
CA ASP A 65 1.14 -15.83 -2.98
C ASP A 65 -0.28 -15.38 -2.62
N GLU A 66 -0.84 -15.90 -1.53
CA GLU A 66 -2.16 -15.51 -1.02
C GLU A 66 -2.22 -14.02 -0.65
N LEU A 67 -1.24 -13.52 0.12
CA LEU A 67 -1.15 -12.09 0.44
C LEU A 67 -0.97 -11.26 -0.84
N GLY A 68 -0.18 -11.75 -1.79
CA GLY A 68 0.01 -11.14 -3.10
C GLY A 68 -1.30 -10.96 -3.90
N GLU A 69 -2.14 -11.99 -3.97
CA GLU A 69 -3.42 -11.92 -4.68
C GLU A 69 -4.42 -10.98 -3.99
N ARG A 70 -4.47 -10.99 -2.64
CA ARG A 70 -5.28 -10.04 -1.86
C ARG A 70 -4.84 -8.59 -2.10
N MET A 71 -3.54 -8.32 -2.13
CA MET A 71 -3.00 -7.00 -2.46
C MET A 71 -3.38 -6.57 -3.87
N LYS A 72 -3.24 -7.44 -4.89
CA LYS A 72 -3.65 -7.12 -6.28
C LYS A 72 -5.12 -6.74 -6.36
N ALA A 73 -6.00 -7.50 -5.69
CA ALA A 73 -7.43 -7.23 -5.68
C ALA A 73 -7.75 -5.85 -5.06
N VAL A 74 -7.13 -5.51 -3.93
CA VAL A 74 -7.31 -4.20 -3.28
C VAL A 74 -6.76 -3.06 -4.13
N ILE A 75 -5.56 -3.23 -4.69
CA ILE A 75 -4.91 -2.21 -5.54
C ILE A 75 -5.79 -1.89 -6.76
N ALA A 76 -6.33 -2.92 -7.42
CA ALA A 76 -7.23 -2.75 -8.56
C ALA A 76 -8.55 -2.10 -8.17
N LYS A 77 -9.14 -2.49 -7.04
CA LYS A 77 -10.43 -1.98 -6.55
C LYS A 77 -10.35 -0.51 -6.15
N ASP A 78 -9.31 -0.11 -5.41
CA ASP A 78 -9.20 1.22 -4.81
C ASP A 78 -8.38 2.20 -5.67
N ASN A 79 -8.00 1.76 -6.87
CA ASN A 79 -7.21 2.49 -7.86
C ASN A 79 -5.95 3.10 -7.22
N LEU A 80 -5.08 2.22 -6.73
CA LEU A 80 -3.83 2.54 -6.02
C LEU A 80 -2.58 2.30 -6.85
#